data_AF-A0A4V4NFW2-F1
#
_entry.id   AF-A0A4V4NFW2-F1
#
_cell.length_a   1.000
_cell.length_b   1.000
_cell.length_c   1.000
_cell.angle_alpha   90.00
_cell.angle_beta   90.00
_cell.angle_gamma   90.00
#
_symmetry.space_group_name_H-M   'P 1'
#
loop_
_entity.id
_entity.type
_entity.pdbx_description
1 polymer ?
#
loop_
_entity_poly.entity_id
_entity_poly.type
_entity_poly.pdbx_seq_one_letter_code
_entity_poly.pdbx_strand_id
1 'polypeptide(L)'
;MKYPLASTLGERGELFLQTADDFHRQRLRVNKRLNTLRRKLNIITKDTKNYSQKNKISRIDSEDYDKDTMFGDVILFQAERDLLHAQETKLLLDVHFSHSKELFINSKYRKAWKSIQHLISIMEHEKDLLKLLEVLTYGNLIKGLSKVTMKRYTEAYPIFNIAKESLLFLYSHQELDSKYTKELYLDIIDLTIEPALKVVEGQCASEQSFSLSELTDKTGSDKFTAMAVKLMQKIDPSFVAKTDNHATKIRQISWSRYTVDVEREEVALAISKIMGATENILPFDFNSYDQSLILYQDAINLQSSEIERNGKDIYDSENQDQFIILTYLKYNYLLLTIRRDFAMIDNLGKDLNTGMNTSKQKTLSLLREILKVNDSILDSLNQINELPGVSNDDTLVDYIQTLHSFFTVKKQIRLAQAYIFSNKYLQSLALATSSFEILNNLKPFNLSSEGNLPVNDDIHSLKAEVEEMISKLYMLASYFSRDEKYRCIGSKYIVDNFDKVPKYSPNELIKNIAPLGVTFEPVNVKPVLFDIAFNYIGYDDAADMEEDTTEQSSGIGTEEEKKKGFFGLFGR
;
A
#
# COMPACT_ATOMS: atom_id res chain seq x y z
N MET A 1 19.06 14.33 32.00
CA MET A 1 19.10 13.71 30.66
C MET A 1 18.06 12.60 30.58
N LYS A 2 16.95 12.79 29.85
CA LYS A 2 15.91 11.76 29.64
C LYS A 2 16.00 11.12 28.26
N TYR A 3 15.93 11.94 27.20
CA TYR A 3 16.03 11.51 25.80
C TYR A 3 17.16 12.30 25.09
N PRO A 4 18.41 11.80 25.11
CA PRO A 4 19.55 12.42 24.46
C PRO A 4 19.29 12.90 23.02
N LEU A 5 18.82 12.04 22.11
CA LEU A 5 18.62 12.36 20.69
C LEU A 5 17.53 13.41 20.49
N ALA A 6 16.38 13.25 21.17
CA ALA A 6 15.28 14.20 21.10
C ALA A 6 15.70 15.60 21.60
N SER A 7 16.55 15.66 22.64
CA SER A 7 17.07 16.91 23.18
C SER A 7 18.13 17.60 22.32
N THR A 8 18.73 16.91 21.34
CA THR A 8 19.78 17.43 20.45
C THR A 8 19.28 17.55 19.01
N LEU A 9 19.14 16.43 18.31
CA LEU A 9 18.73 16.38 16.90
C LEU A 9 17.21 16.61 16.74
N GLY A 10 16.38 16.19 17.70
CA GLY A 10 14.94 16.48 17.69
C GLY A 10 14.62 17.97 17.72
N GLU A 11 15.14 18.68 18.71
CA GLU A 11 15.03 20.16 18.79
C GLU A 11 15.68 20.89 17.59
N ARG A 12 16.42 20.21 16.70
CA ARG A 12 16.94 20.77 15.46
C ARG A 12 16.06 20.49 14.25
N GLY A 13 15.42 19.32 14.18
CA GLY A 13 14.47 18.97 13.13
C GLY A 13 13.33 19.99 13.06
N GLU A 14 12.72 20.29 14.21
CA GLU A 14 11.68 21.32 14.39
C GLU A 14 12.07 22.72 13.87
N LEU A 15 13.37 23.01 13.72
CA LEU A 15 13.90 24.34 13.38
C LEU A 15 14.37 24.47 11.92
N PHE A 16 14.33 23.40 11.12
CA PHE A 16 14.68 23.40 9.68
C PHE A 16 15.94 24.21 9.34
N LEU A 17 17.06 23.89 10.01
CA LEU A 17 18.32 24.63 9.88
C LEU A 17 18.95 24.45 8.48
N GLN A 18 18.82 25.47 7.61
CA GLN A 18 19.36 25.43 6.24
C GLN A 18 20.62 26.29 6.07
N THR A 19 20.67 27.50 6.65
CA THR A 19 21.78 28.44 6.42
C THR A 19 22.81 28.45 7.54
N ALA A 20 24.03 28.89 7.25
CA ALA A 20 25.08 29.05 8.26
C ALA A 20 24.66 29.95 9.44
N ASP A 21 23.80 30.95 9.20
CA ASP A 21 23.28 31.81 10.27
C ASP A 21 22.23 31.09 11.14
N ASP A 22 21.43 30.18 10.58
CA ASP A 22 20.49 29.37 11.39
C ASP A 22 21.26 28.43 12.34
N PHE A 23 22.33 27.79 11.84
CA PHE A 23 23.26 27.02 12.67
C PHE A 23 23.93 27.90 13.74
N HIS A 24 24.34 29.13 13.39
CA HIS A 24 24.88 30.10 14.33
C HIS A 24 23.88 30.45 15.45
N ARG A 25 22.64 30.80 15.08
CA ARG A 25 21.54 31.11 16.01
C ARG A 25 21.25 29.92 16.93
N GLN A 26 21.15 28.69 16.40
CA GLN A 26 20.91 27.50 17.22
C GLN A 26 22.08 27.23 18.18
N ARG A 27 23.32 27.36 17.72
CA ARG A 27 24.52 27.26 18.57
C ARG A 27 24.49 28.27 19.73
N LEU A 28 23.99 29.49 19.49
CA LEU A 28 23.77 30.48 20.56
C LEU A 28 22.66 30.07 21.53
N ARG A 29 21.55 29.47 21.07
CA ARG A 29 20.50 28.91 21.95
C ARG A 29 21.05 27.80 22.84
N VAL A 30 21.77 26.82 22.27
CA VAL A 30 22.43 25.73 23.02
C VAL A 30 23.44 26.29 24.02
N ASN A 31 24.23 27.29 23.66
CA ASN A 31 25.18 27.94 24.58
C ASN A 31 24.48 28.68 25.74
N LYS A 32 23.32 29.32 25.49
CA LYS A 32 22.48 29.91 26.56
C LYS A 32 21.96 28.82 27.50
N ARG A 33 21.39 27.72 26.98
CA ARG A 33 20.91 26.56 27.77
C ARG A 33 22.02 25.95 28.62
N LEU A 34 23.19 25.71 28.02
CA LEU A 34 24.39 25.21 28.67
C LEU A 34 24.84 26.12 29.83
N ASN A 35 24.80 27.44 29.64
CA ASN A 35 25.12 28.38 30.71
C ASN A 35 24.07 28.37 31.84
N THR A 36 22.78 28.26 31.53
CA THR A 36 21.71 28.11 32.53
C THR A 36 21.90 26.84 33.37
N LEU A 37 22.17 25.69 32.74
CA LEU A 37 22.46 24.43 33.43
C LEU A 37 23.71 24.55 34.32
N ARG A 38 24.78 25.18 33.82
CA ARG A 38 25.99 25.46 34.61
C ARG A 38 25.72 26.34 35.84
N ARG A 39 24.74 27.26 35.77
CA ARG A 39 24.28 28.03 36.95
C ARG A 39 23.52 27.13 37.91
N LYS A 40 22.54 26.37 37.42
CA LYS A 40 21.70 25.48 38.24
C LYS A 40 22.53 24.47 39.04
N LEU A 41 23.57 23.90 38.41
CA LEU A 41 24.47 22.90 39.01
C LEU A 41 25.69 23.51 39.73
N ASN A 42 25.78 24.83 39.87
CA ASN A 42 26.90 25.54 40.53
C ASN A 42 28.31 25.21 40.01
N ILE A 43 28.41 24.77 38.74
CA ILE A 43 29.66 24.44 38.05
C ILE A 43 30.28 25.63 37.29
N ILE A 44 29.74 26.85 37.44
CA ILE A 44 30.33 28.06 36.84
C ILE A 44 31.73 28.33 37.40
N THR A 45 32.72 28.38 36.52
CA THR A 45 34.05 28.93 36.79
C THR A 45 34.06 30.44 36.58
N LYS A 46 34.05 31.21 37.67
CA LYS A 46 34.16 32.69 37.64
C LYS A 46 35.59 33.19 37.44
N ASP A 47 36.58 32.41 37.85
CA ASP A 47 38.00 32.77 37.77
C ASP A 47 38.60 32.27 36.45
N THR A 48 39.12 33.21 35.64
CA THR A 48 39.73 32.94 34.34
C THR A 48 41.23 32.62 34.44
N LYS A 49 41.91 32.92 35.56
CA LYS A 49 43.32 32.57 35.76
C LYS A 49 43.45 31.08 36.01
N ASN A 50 44.26 30.39 35.22
CA ASN A 50 44.41 28.92 35.22
C ASN A 50 43.08 28.17 35.00
N TYR A 51 42.21 28.69 34.12
CA TYR A 51 40.90 28.11 33.81
C TYR A 51 40.91 26.59 33.57
N SER A 52 41.92 26.06 32.87
CA SER A 52 42.07 24.62 32.60
C SER A 52 42.08 23.77 33.89
N GLN A 53 42.78 24.22 34.93
CA GLN A 53 42.87 23.54 36.24
C GLN A 53 41.63 23.77 37.12
N LYS A 54 40.85 24.82 36.84
CA LYS A 54 39.67 25.22 37.62
C LYS A 54 38.36 24.75 36.99
N ASN A 55 38.39 24.27 35.75
CA ASN A 55 37.22 23.76 35.03
C ASN A 55 36.63 22.55 35.75
N LYS A 56 35.42 22.73 36.29
CA LYS A 56 34.67 21.68 36.97
C LYS A 56 34.08 20.63 36.02
N ILE A 57 33.87 20.95 34.73
CA ILE A 57 33.19 20.07 33.76
C ILE A 57 34.04 18.82 33.45
N SER A 58 35.37 18.96 33.43
CA SER A 58 36.33 17.86 33.27
C SER A 58 36.61 17.08 34.56
N ARG A 59 35.85 17.35 35.63
CA ARG A 59 35.87 16.65 36.92
C ARG A 59 34.46 16.19 37.33
N ILE A 60 33.55 16.08 36.36
CA ILE A 60 32.27 15.42 36.58
C ILE A 60 32.59 13.93 36.52
N ASP A 61 32.36 13.23 37.62
CA ASP A 61 32.58 11.80 37.78
C ASP A 61 31.21 11.07 37.83
N SER A 62 31.21 9.73 37.78
CA SER A 62 29.97 8.91 37.78
C SER A 62 29.05 9.26 38.95
N GLU A 63 29.60 9.49 40.14
CA GLU A 63 28.82 9.86 41.34
C GLU A 63 27.98 11.13 41.15
N ASP A 64 28.47 12.12 40.39
CA ASP A 64 27.74 13.37 40.19
C ASP A 64 26.57 13.19 39.22
N TYR A 65 26.74 12.33 38.22
CA TYR A 65 25.67 11.94 37.31
C TYR A 65 24.58 11.12 38.00
N ASP A 66 24.97 10.19 38.88
CA ASP A 66 24.02 9.41 39.69
C ASP A 66 23.22 10.29 40.67
N LYS A 67 23.78 11.43 41.13
CA LYS A 67 23.07 12.44 41.93
C LYS A 67 22.07 13.25 41.09
N ASP A 68 22.46 13.71 39.90
CA ASP A 68 21.58 14.44 38.98
C ASP A 68 21.97 14.21 37.51
N THR A 69 21.10 13.56 36.74
CA THR A 69 21.28 13.34 35.30
C THR A 69 21.45 14.64 34.47
N MET A 70 21.20 15.82 35.04
CA MET A 70 21.53 17.11 34.43
C MET A 70 23.03 17.36 34.28
N PHE A 71 23.90 16.69 35.04
CA PHE A 71 25.34 16.71 34.77
C PHE A 71 25.67 16.08 33.40
N GLY A 72 24.94 15.04 32.99
CA GLY A 72 25.02 14.47 31.64
C GLY A 72 24.55 15.46 30.56
N ASP A 73 23.44 16.16 30.79
CA ASP A 73 22.92 17.19 29.87
C ASP A 73 23.97 18.29 29.58
N VAL A 74 24.77 18.70 30.57
CA VAL A 74 25.85 19.68 30.38
C VAL A 74 26.91 19.20 29.38
N ILE A 75 27.27 17.92 29.44
CA ILE A 75 28.30 17.33 28.57
C ILE A 75 27.71 17.08 27.17
N LEU A 76 26.47 16.61 27.08
CA LEU A 76 25.74 16.45 25.83
C LEU A 76 25.59 17.77 25.07
N PHE A 77 25.13 18.84 25.72
CA PHE A 77 25.03 20.17 25.09
C PHE A 77 26.38 20.80 24.78
N GLN A 78 27.46 20.38 25.45
CA GLN A 78 28.81 20.78 25.04
C GLN A 78 29.23 20.11 23.73
N ALA A 79 28.88 18.83 23.53
CA ALA A 79 29.09 18.13 22.27
C ALA A 79 28.25 18.75 21.14
N GLU A 80 26.94 18.93 21.34
CA GLU A 80 26.02 19.55 20.37
C GLU A 80 26.47 20.96 19.96
N ARG A 81 26.88 21.80 20.91
CA ARG A 81 27.40 23.15 20.59
C ARG A 81 28.65 23.09 19.69
N ASP A 82 29.53 22.12 19.89
CA ASP A 82 30.73 21.98 19.06
C ASP A 82 30.43 21.30 17.70
N LEU A 83 29.42 20.43 17.62
CA LEU A 83 28.86 19.88 16.38
C LEU A 83 28.21 20.97 15.51
N LEU A 84 27.32 21.79 16.08
CA LEU A 84 26.70 22.93 15.38
C LEU A 84 27.75 23.90 14.84
N HIS A 85 28.83 24.14 15.59
CA HIS A 85 29.94 25.00 15.15
C HIS A 85 30.71 24.36 13.98
N ALA A 86 30.87 23.03 13.96
CA ALA A 86 31.46 22.32 12.82
C ALA A 86 30.58 22.46 11.57
N GLN A 87 29.25 22.32 11.71
CA GLN A 87 28.28 22.42 10.62
C GLN A 87 28.13 23.86 10.08
N GLU A 88 28.04 24.87 10.96
CA GLU A 88 28.15 26.30 10.63
C GLU A 88 29.42 26.59 9.80
N THR A 89 30.57 26.07 10.25
CA THR A 89 31.84 26.29 9.55
C THR A 89 31.93 25.51 8.23
N LYS A 90 31.27 24.34 8.13
CA LYS A 90 31.18 23.55 6.89
C LYS A 90 30.43 24.35 5.81
N LEU A 91 29.23 24.87 6.11
CA LEU A 91 28.49 25.70 5.17
C LEU A 91 29.28 26.96 4.76
N LEU A 92 30.03 27.56 5.68
CA LEU A 92 30.95 28.68 5.37
C LEU A 92 32.20 28.27 4.59
N LEU A 93 32.59 26.99 4.58
CA LEU A 93 33.67 26.43 3.77
C LEU A 93 33.19 26.18 2.33
N ASP A 94 31.96 25.68 2.18
CA ASP A 94 31.33 25.38 0.90
C ASP A 94 31.18 26.64 0.02
N VAL A 95 30.91 27.81 0.64
CA VAL A 95 30.92 29.13 -0.06
C VAL A 95 32.34 29.62 -0.37
N HIS A 96 33.26 29.50 0.60
CA HIS A 96 34.63 30.02 0.50
C HIS A 96 35.64 29.08 1.15
N PHE A 97 36.31 28.28 0.32
CA PHE A 97 37.31 27.31 0.75
C PHE A 97 38.46 27.98 1.52
N SER A 98 38.87 27.36 2.63
CA SER A 98 40.01 27.77 3.42
C SER A 98 40.51 26.60 4.25
N HIS A 99 41.78 26.22 4.08
CA HIS A 99 42.37 25.11 4.83
C HIS A 99 42.34 25.34 6.36
N SER A 100 42.40 26.60 6.81
CA SER A 100 42.23 26.94 8.23
C SER A 100 40.83 26.61 8.76
N LYS A 101 39.77 26.78 7.95
CA LYS A 101 38.40 26.37 8.30
C LYS A 101 38.26 24.84 8.33
N GLU A 102 38.88 24.14 7.37
CA GLU A 102 38.91 22.67 7.31
C GLU A 102 39.57 22.05 8.57
N LEU A 103 40.76 22.54 8.94
CA LEU A 103 41.44 22.15 10.19
C LEU A 103 40.61 22.49 11.44
N PHE A 104 39.87 23.60 11.41
CA PHE A 104 38.99 24.01 12.50
C PHE A 104 37.78 23.07 12.65
N ILE A 105 37.13 22.68 11.55
CA ILE A 105 36.04 21.69 11.52
C ILE A 105 36.50 20.37 12.15
N ASN A 106 37.66 19.85 11.73
CA ASN A 106 38.26 18.63 12.30
C ASN A 106 38.57 18.79 13.80
N SER A 107 39.02 19.98 14.23
CA SER A 107 39.24 20.31 15.65
C SER A 107 37.93 20.33 16.45
N LYS A 108 36.81 20.74 15.84
CA LYS A 108 35.48 20.76 16.45
C LYS A 108 34.87 19.38 16.59
N TYR A 109 34.87 18.55 15.54
CA TYR A 109 34.43 17.15 15.64
C TYR A 109 35.21 16.40 16.72
N ARG A 110 36.54 16.57 16.78
CA ARG A 110 37.38 15.97 17.82
C ARG A 110 37.02 16.42 19.25
N LYS A 111 36.51 17.64 19.44
CA LYS A 111 36.05 18.14 20.76
C LYS A 111 34.66 17.62 21.12
N ALA A 112 33.75 17.54 20.15
CA ALA A 112 32.45 16.91 20.33
C ALA A 112 32.62 15.43 20.70
N TRP A 113 33.42 14.69 19.93
CA TRP A 113 33.77 13.29 20.21
C TRP A 113 34.35 13.07 21.60
N LYS A 114 35.35 13.87 22.02
CA LYS A 114 35.91 13.80 23.38
C LYS A 114 34.87 14.05 24.47
N SER A 115 33.87 14.90 24.21
CA SER A 115 32.79 15.15 25.17
C SER A 115 31.85 13.95 25.28
N ILE A 116 31.55 13.25 24.18
CA ILE A 116 30.77 12.01 24.20
C ILE A 116 31.53 10.84 24.84
N GLN A 117 32.84 10.71 24.60
CA GLN A 117 33.66 9.73 25.31
C GLN A 117 33.64 9.95 26.83
N HIS A 118 33.68 11.21 27.28
CA HIS A 118 33.57 11.58 28.70
C HIS A 118 32.16 11.28 29.26
N LEU A 119 31.11 11.58 28.50
CA LEU A 119 29.72 11.26 28.89
C LEU A 119 29.52 9.76 29.12
N ILE A 120 30.02 8.91 28.22
CA ILE A 120 29.90 7.44 28.36
C ILE A 120 30.74 6.91 29.52
N SER A 121 31.93 7.48 29.81
CA SER A 121 32.69 7.09 31.01
C SER A 121 32.03 7.47 32.34
N ILE A 122 31.07 8.39 32.31
CA ILE A 122 30.29 8.81 33.48
C ILE A 122 29.00 7.97 33.62
N MET A 123 28.46 7.45 32.52
CA MET A 123 27.23 6.65 32.50
C MET A 123 27.44 5.14 32.82
N GLU A 124 28.52 4.77 33.51
CA GLU A 124 28.87 3.36 33.76
C GLU A 124 27.80 2.60 34.58
N HIS A 125 27.01 3.31 35.39
CA HIS A 125 25.97 2.76 36.26
C HIS A 125 24.53 3.04 35.78
N GLU A 126 24.36 3.59 34.57
CA GLU A 126 23.03 3.88 34.00
C GLU A 126 22.25 2.59 33.76
N LYS A 127 21.06 2.48 34.35
CA LYS A 127 20.18 1.30 34.23
C LYS A 127 19.41 1.26 32.91
N ASP A 128 19.22 2.43 32.29
CA ASP A 128 18.48 2.62 31.05
C ASP A 128 19.37 2.34 29.83
N LEU A 129 19.31 1.11 29.34
CA LEU A 129 20.11 0.66 28.19
C LEU A 129 19.74 1.40 26.90
N LEU A 130 18.50 1.87 26.75
CA LEU A 130 18.04 2.63 25.57
C LEU A 130 18.63 4.04 25.58
N LYS A 131 18.63 4.72 26.73
CA LYS A 131 19.33 6.01 26.89
C LYS A 131 20.83 5.91 26.63
N LEU A 132 21.47 4.83 27.07
CA LEU A 132 22.89 4.58 26.75
C LEU A 132 23.08 4.33 25.25
N LEU A 133 22.16 3.60 24.60
CA LEU A 133 22.16 3.41 23.15
C LEU A 133 22.00 4.75 22.42
N GLU A 134 21.07 5.64 22.81
CA GLU A 134 20.93 6.99 22.21
C GLU A 134 22.21 7.83 22.27
N VAL A 135 22.99 7.76 23.36
CA VAL A 135 24.27 8.47 23.45
C VAL A 135 25.33 7.84 22.52
N LEU A 136 25.30 6.52 22.36
CA LEU A 136 26.17 5.80 21.42
C LEU A 136 25.77 6.06 19.96
N THR A 137 24.48 6.09 19.61
CA THR A 137 24.03 6.42 18.24
C THR A 137 24.45 7.84 17.85
N TYR A 138 24.22 8.82 18.73
CA TYR A 138 24.65 10.21 18.55
C TYR A 138 26.17 10.35 18.42
N GLY A 139 26.93 9.59 19.22
CA GLY A 139 28.39 9.53 19.11
C GLY A 139 28.88 8.91 17.79
N ASN A 140 28.26 7.82 17.35
CA ASN A 140 28.55 7.20 16.05
C ASN A 140 28.26 8.18 14.91
N LEU A 141 27.17 8.95 14.99
CA LEU A 141 26.83 9.99 14.01
C LEU A 141 27.90 11.09 13.94
N ILE A 142 28.34 11.63 15.09
CA ILE A 142 29.46 12.60 15.16
C ILE A 142 30.75 12.00 14.56
N LYS A 143 31.02 10.73 14.85
CA LYS A 143 32.22 10.04 14.39
C LYS A 143 32.19 9.79 12.88
N GLY A 144 31.07 9.31 12.33
CA GLY A 144 30.86 9.11 10.90
C GLY A 144 31.00 10.42 10.12
N LEU A 145 30.33 11.48 10.57
CA LEU A 145 30.47 12.83 10.00
C LEU A 145 31.94 13.29 9.99
N SER A 146 32.68 13.07 11.09
CA SER A 146 34.10 13.39 11.17
C SER A 146 34.98 12.57 10.22
N LYS A 147 34.60 11.33 9.87
CA LYS A 147 35.34 10.50 8.91
C LYS A 147 35.07 10.94 7.47
N VAL A 148 33.83 11.30 7.15
CA VAL A 148 33.46 11.91 5.86
C VAL A 148 34.19 13.24 5.66
N THR A 149 34.26 14.13 6.64
CA THR A 149 35.03 15.39 6.49
C THR A 149 36.54 15.17 6.39
N MET A 150 37.06 14.02 6.82
CA MET A 150 38.46 13.61 6.62
C MET A 150 38.67 12.78 5.34
N LYS A 151 37.65 12.65 4.47
CA LYS A 151 37.65 11.84 3.24
C LYS A 151 38.00 10.36 3.45
N ARG A 152 37.65 9.82 4.64
CA ARG A 152 37.88 8.42 5.02
C ARG A 152 36.60 7.61 4.90
N TYR A 153 36.12 7.48 3.67
CA TYR A 153 34.80 6.90 3.37
C TYR A 153 34.70 5.42 3.80
N THR A 154 35.77 4.63 3.60
CA THR A 154 35.85 3.22 4.03
C THR A 154 35.72 3.03 5.55
N GLU A 155 36.27 3.96 6.35
CA GLU A 155 36.08 3.97 7.81
C GLU A 155 34.69 4.51 8.21
N ALA A 156 34.07 5.35 7.39
CA ALA A 156 32.78 5.98 7.67
C ALA A 156 31.60 5.04 7.43
N TYR A 157 31.65 4.26 6.34
CA TYR A 157 30.56 3.36 5.91
C TYR A 157 29.99 2.50 7.05
N PRO A 158 30.79 1.67 7.76
CA PRO A 158 30.22 0.82 8.79
C PRO A 158 29.80 1.58 10.05
N ILE A 159 30.35 2.76 10.31
CA ILE A 159 29.94 3.59 11.46
C ILE A 159 28.55 4.18 11.20
N PHE A 160 28.26 4.61 9.96
CA PHE A 160 26.94 5.11 9.59
C PHE A 160 25.88 4.00 9.52
N ASN A 161 26.21 2.81 8.99
CA ASN A 161 25.26 1.69 9.00
C ASN A 161 24.94 1.24 10.43
N ILE A 162 25.94 1.15 11.33
CA ILE A 162 25.67 0.87 12.76
C ILE A 162 24.80 1.98 13.38
N ALA A 163 24.97 3.25 13.00
CA ALA A 163 24.10 4.34 13.43
C ALA A 163 22.65 4.18 12.90
N LYS A 164 22.47 3.83 11.62
CA LYS A 164 21.16 3.55 10.98
C LYS A 164 20.43 2.42 11.68
N GLU A 165 21.07 1.26 11.82
CA GLU A 165 20.52 0.09 12.52
C GLU A 165 20.12 0.40 13.97
N SER A 166 20.97 1.14 14.68
CA SER A 166 20.66 1.52 16.07
C SER A 166 19.50 2.53 16.18
N LEU A 167 19.22 3.34 15.15
CA LEU A 167 18.02 4.21 15.11
C LEU A 167 16.75 3.42 14.77
N LEU A 168 16.82 2.45 13.85
CA LEU A 168 15.71 1.51 13.58
C LEU A 168 15.36 0.67 14.82
N PHE A 169 16.37 0.29 15.59
CA PHE A 169 16.20 -0.37 16.89
C PHE A 169 15.48 0.52 17.92
N LEU A 170 15.89 1.78 18.04
CA LEU A 170 15.25 2.73 18.95
C LEU A 170 13.80 3.03 18.52
N TYR A 171 13.52 3.14 17.22
CA TYR A 171 12.16 3.31 16.68
C TYR A 171 11.21 2.19 17.11
N SER A 172 11.66 0.94 16.99
CA SER A 172 10.89 -0.25 17.38
C SER A 172 10.73 -0.38 18.90
N HIS A 173 11.80 -0.17 19.68
CA HIS A 173 11.83 -0.52 21.10
C HIS A 173 11.56 0.63 22.09
N GLN A 174 11.79 1.90 21.72
CA GLN A 174 11.71 3.01 22.67
C GLN A 174 10.32 3.66 22.68
N GLU A 175 9.80 3.93 23.87
CA GLU A 175 8.64 4.81 24.08
C GLU A 175 9.09 6.22 24.48
N LEU A 176 8.56 7.22 23.78
CA LEU A 176 8.81 8.64 24.06
C LEU A 176 7.61 9.28 24.76
N ASP A 177 7.87 10.30 25.58
CA ASP A 177 6.82 11.18 26.10
C ASP A 177 6.04 11.83 24.96
N SER A 178 4.77 12.18 25.20
CA SER A 178 3.86 12.85 24.24
C SER A 178 4.36 14.18 23.64
N LYS A 179 5.51 14.68 24.08
CA LYS A 179 6.21 15.83 23.49
C LYS A 179 6.99 15.47 22.23
N TYR A 180 7.41 14.21 22.06
CA TYR A 180 8.31 13.79 20.98
C TYR A 180 7.70 12.64 20.17
N THR A 181 7.84 12.68 18.84
CA THR A 181 7.38 11.62 17.94
C THR A 181 8.47 10.58 17.72
N LYS A 182 8.08 9.32 17.48
CA LYS A 182 9.03 8.26 17.07
C LYS A 182 9.62 8.51 15.67
N GLU A 183 8.88 9.22 14.82
CA GLU A 183 9.27 9.65 13.47
C GLU A 183 10.63 10.35 13.44
N LEU A 184 11.01 11.04 14.53
CA LEU A 184 12.35 11.61 14.72
C LEU A 184 13.50 10.66 14.34
N TYR A 185 13.40 9.36 14.66
CA TYR A 185 14.48 8.43 14.32
C TYR A 185 14.59 8.18 12.82
N LEU A 186 13.47 8.21 12.10
CA LEU A 186 13.42 8.12 10.64
C LEU A 186 13.90 9.45 10.02
N ASP A 187 13.46 10.59 10.53
CA ASP A 187 13.94 11.92 10.11
C ASP A 187 15.47 12.04 10.23
N ILE A 188 16.07 11.50 11.30
CA ILE A 188 17.53 11.50 11.46
C ILE A 188 18.21 10.62 10.40
N ILE A 189 17.62 9.45 10.06
CA ILE A 189 18.13 8.59 8.99
C ILE A 189 18.06 9.36 7.66
N ASP A 190 16.89 9.83 7.26
CA ASP A 190 16.63 10.41 5.94
C ASP A 190 17.34 11.76 5.72
N LEU A 191 17.40 12.61 6.75
CA LEU A 191 17.99 13.95 6.63
C LEU A 191 19.49 14.00 6.91
N THR A 192 20.07 13.00 7.61
CA THR A 192 21.48 13.08 8.05
C THR A 192 22.35 11.87 7.73
N ILE A 193 21.79 10.65 7.75
CA ILE A 193 22.57 9.43 7.52
C ILE A 193 22.52 9.04 6.05
N GLU A 194 21.34 8.94 5.45
CA GLU A 194 21.18 8.51 4.05
C GLU A 194 21.92 9.42 3.05
N PRO A 195 21.89 10.77 3.19
CA PRO A 195 22.67 11.65 2.32
C PRO A 195 24.19 11.49 2.53
N ALA A 196 24.61 11.11 3.73
CA ALA A 196 26.02 10.83 4.03
C ALA A 196 26.46 9.46 3.51
N LEU A 197 25.59 8.44 3.59
CA LEU A 197 25.81 7.11 3.03
C LEU A 197 25.94 7.17 1.51
N LYS A 198 25.01 7.84 0.80
CA LYS A 198 25.10 8.02 -0.66
C LYS A 198 26.42 8.65 -1.11
N VAL A 199 26.94 9.62 -0.35
CA VAL A 199 28.27 10.23 -0.60
C VAL A 199 29.42 9.26 -0.30
N VAL A 200 29.28 8.37 0.68
CA VAL A 200 30.27 7.35 1.01
C VAL A 200 30.28 6.23 -0.05
N GLU A 201 29.11 5.76 -0.46
CA GLU A 201 28.91 4.70 -1.47
C GLU A 201 29.40 5.15 -2.84
N GLY A 202 28.98 6.33 -3.32
CA GLY A 202 29.51 6.93 -4.56
C GLY A 202 31.02 7.26 -4.54
N GLN A 203 31.72 7.03 -3.42
CA GLN A 203 33.18 7.14 -3.29
C GLN A 203 33.86 5.82 -2.88
N CYS A 204 33.10 4.75 -2.64
CA CYS A 204 33.58 3.42 -2.28
C CYS A 204 33.01 2.42 -3.29
N ALA A 205 33.85 1.94 -4.22
CA ALA A 205 33.51 0.98 -5.27
C ALA A 205 33.21 -0.46 -4.77
N SER A 206 32.49 -0.59 -3.65
CA SER A 206 32.09 -1.85 -3.04
C SER A 206 30.65 -1.76 -2.54
N GLU A 207 29.71 -1.96 -3.46
CA GLU A 207 28.29 -2.20 -3.17
C GLU A 207 28.15 -3.58 -2.52
N GLN A 208 28.35 -3.62 -1.20
CA GLN A 208 28.19 -4.81 -0.41
C GLN A 208 27.51 -4.43 0.90
N SER A 209 26.24 -4.82 1.01
CA SER A 209 25.54 -4.90 2.28
C SER A 209 26.28 -5.90 3.19
N PHE A 210 26.79 -5.41 4.31
CA PHE A 210 27.40 -6.23 5.34
C PHE A 210 26.41 -6.43 6.49
N SER A 211 26.32 -7.65 7.01
CA SER A 211 25.52 -7.90 8.21
C SER A 211 26.05 -7.10 9.41
N LEU A 212 25.22 -6.84 10.42
CA LEU A 212 25.63 -6.05 11.60
C LEU A 212 26.90 -6.60 12.28
N SER A 213 27.08 -7.92 12.28
CA SER A 213 28.29 -8.60 12.75
C SER A 213 29.51 -8.30 11.86
N GLU A 214 29.38 -8.42 10.54
CA GLU A 214 30.46 -8.09 9.59
C GLU A 214 30.82 -6.60 9.63
N LEU A 215 29.85 -5.71 9.86
CA LEU A 215 30.08 -4.29 10.11
C LEU A 215 30.94 -4.08 11.36
N THR A 216 30.66 -4.80 12.46
CA THR A 216 31.51 -4.72 13.66
C THR A 216 32.93 -5.23 13.40
N ASP A 217 33.09 -6.35 12.69
CA ASP A 217 34.41 -6.91 12.34
C ASP A 217 35.20 -5.95 11.43
N LYS A 218 34.54 -5.28 10.48
CA LYS A 218 35.13 -4.25 9.62
C LYS A 218 35.49 -2.96 10.36
N THR A 219 34.78 -2.61 11.44
CA THR A 219 35.23 -1.55 12.38
C THR A 219 36.35 -1.97 13.32
N GLY A 220 36.90 -3.19 13.12
CA GLY A 220 37.96 -3.85 13.88
C GLY A 220 38.76 -2.96 14.83
N SER A 221 38.56 -3.18 16.14
CA SER A 221 39.15 -2.47 17.29
C SER A 221 38.38 -1.26 17.84
N ASP A 222 37.36 -0.73 17.15
CA ASP A 222 36.56 0.34 17.76
C ASP A 222 35.62 -0.16 18.87
N LYS A 223 36.05 0.02 20.12
CA LYS A 223 35.28 -0.35 21.33
C LYS A 223 33.88 0.27 21.38
N PHE A 224 33.68 1.39 20.68
CA PHE A 224 32.46 2.20 20.74
C PHE A 224 31.34 1.63 19.86
N THR A 225 31.60 1.38 18.56
CA THR A 225 30.64 0.68 17.68
C THR A 225 30.31 -0.70 18.22
N ALA A 226 31.32 -1.44 18.70
CA ALA A 226 31.14 -2.73 19.33
C ALA A 226 30.31 -2.69 20.64
N MET A 227 30.28 -1.55 21.36
CA MET A 227 29.42 -1.39 22.54
C MET A 227 27.96 -1.22 22.14
N ALA A 228 27.66 -0.44 21.10
CA ALA A 228 26.29 -0.26 20.60
C ALA A 228 25.65 -1.60 20.17
N VAL A 229 26.34 -2.38 19.35
CA VAL A 229 25.84 -3.68 18.88
C VAL A 229 25.67 -4.69 20.02
N LYS A 230 26.59 -4.69 21.01
CA LYS A 230 26.43 -5.51 22.23
C LYS A 230 25.26 -5.09 23.11
N LEU A 231 24.82 -3.84 23.07
CA LEU A 231 23.61 -3.39 23.78
C LEU A 231 22.35 -3.83 23.03
N MET A 232 22.31 -3.65 21.71
CA MET A 232 21.21 -4.14 20.87
C MET A 232 21.00 -5.65 21.06
N GLN A 233 22.09 -6.44 20.97
CA GLN A 233 22.05 -7.90 21.18
C GLN A 233 21.62 -8.31 22.61
N LYS A 234 21.82 -7.46 23.62
CA LYS A 234 21.38 -7.72 25.00
C LYS A 234 19.90 -7.41 25.22
N ILE A 235 19.35 -6.42 24.52
CA ILE A 235 17.95 -5.98 24.65
C ILE A 235 17.06 -6.92 23.83
N ASP A 236 17.40 -7.12 22.56
CA ASP A 236 16.75 -8.10 21.70
C ASP A 236 17.78 -8.86 20.85
N PRO A 237 18.08 -10.13 21.20
CA PRO A 237 18.91 -10.99 20.40
C PRO A 237 18.35 -11.26 18.99
N SER A 238 17.03 -11.15 18.77
CA SER A 238 16.39 -11.48 17.48
C SER A 238 16.56 -10.39 16.42
N PHE A 239 16.74 -9.13 16.81
CA PHE A 239 17.13 -8.04 15.90
C PHE A 239 18.56 -8.19 15.38
N VAL A 240 19.48 -8.71 16.21
CA VAL A 240 20.91 -8.86 15.86
C VAL A 240 21.23 -10.24 15.29
N ALA A 241 20.53 -11.28 15.75
CA ALA A 241 20.55 -12.58 15.10
C ALA A 241 19.97 -12.41 13.70
N LYS A 242 20.75 -12.83 12.71
CA LYS A 242 20.37 -12.73 11.31
C LYS A 242 18.95 -13.26 11.12
N THR A 243 18.12 -12.54 10.38
CA THR A 243 17.30 -13.23 9.40
C THR A 243 18.27 -13.92 8.43
N ASP A 244 18.66 -15.15 8.74
CA ASP A 244 19.30 -16.11 7.83
C ASP A 244 18.32 -16.54 6.71
N ASN A 245 17.49 -15.60 6.25
CA ASN A 245 16.93 -15.57 4.91
C ASN A 245 18.06 -15.27 3.92
N HIS A 246 19.06 -16.15 3.91
CA HIS A 246 19.64 -16.66 2.68
C HIS A 246 18.59 -17.51 1.92
N ALA A 247 17.35 -17.00 1.80
CA ALA A 247 16.56 -17.24 0.61
C ALA A 247 17.48 -16.79 -0.52
N THR A 248 17.83 -17.71 -1.42
CA THR A 248 18.86 -17.53 -2.44
C THR A 248 18.60 -16.23 -3.18
N LYS A 249 19.36 -15.17 -2.86
CA LYS A 249 19.12 -13.82 -3.37
C LYS A 249 19.15 -13.89 -4.89
N ILE A 250 17.99 -13.68 -5.51
CA ILE A 250 17.83 -13.77 -6.96
C ILE A 250 18.53 -12.56 -7.54
N ARG A 251 19.70 -12.79 -8.10
CA ARG A 251 20.51 -11.74 -8.74
C ARG A 251 20.09 -11.47 -10.17
N GLN A 252 19.39 -12.41 -10.81
CA GLN A 252 18.99 -12.33 -12.22
C GLN A 252 17.54 -12.79 -12.40
N ILE A 253 16.78 -12.02 -13.17
CA ILE A 253 15.44 -12.38 -13.63
C ILE A 253 15.49 -12.49 -15.16
N SER A 254 14.85 -13.52 -15.72
CA SER A 254 14.57 -13.60 -17.16
C SER A 254 13.13 -13.21 -17.46
N TRP A 255 12.93 -12.39 -18.50
CA TRP A 255 11.63 -11.96 -19.00
C TRP A 255 11.61 -12.00 -20.54
N SER A 256 10.87 -12.95 -21.11
CA SER A 256 10.93 -13.32 -22.54
C SER A 256 12.39 -13.51 -23.00
N ARG A 257 12.95 -12.55 -23.76
CA ARG A 257 14.33 -12.57 -24.28
C ARG A 257 15.33 -11.74 -23.46
N TYR A 258 14.87 -11.00 -22.46
CA TYR A 258 15.70 -10.14 -21.62
C TYR A 258 16.13 -10.90 -20.36
N THR A 259 17.37 -10.67 -19.92
CA THR A 259 17.87 -11.12 -18.62
C THR A 259 18.42 -9.89 -17.93
N VAL A 260 17.91 -9.58 -16.74
CA VAL A 260 18.19 -8.34 -16.01
C VAL A 260 18.79 -8.68 -14.65
N ASP A 261 19.87 -7.99 -14.29
CA ASP A 261 20.49 -8.06 -12.97
C ASP A 261 19.66 -7.25 -11.97
N VAL A 262 19.35 -7.83 -10.81
CA VAL A 262 18.62 -7.16 -9.71
C VAL A 262 19.64 -6.51 -8.79
N GLU A 263 19.99 -5.26 -9.09
CA GLU A 263 21.00 -4.48 -8.34
C GLU A 263 20.62 -4.29 -6.86
N ARG A 264 19.34 -4.03 -6.58
CA ARG A 264 18.86 -3.69 -5.24
C ARG A 264 18.43 -4.89 -4.42
N GLU A 265 19.02 -5.00 -3.23
CA GLU A 265 18.75 -6.07 -2.27
C GLU A 265 17.28 -6.15 -1.83
N GLU A 266 16.61 -5.02 -1.61
CA GLU A 266 15.21 -5.02 -1.13
C GLU A 266 14.26 -5.67 -2.15
N VAL A 267 14.46 -5.37 -3.44
CA VAL A 267 13.73 -5.98 -4.56
C VAL A 267 14.07 -7.45 -4.69
N ALA A 268 15.36 -7.81 -4.64
CA ALA A 268 15.81 -9.21 -4.69
C ALA A 268 15.24 -10.05 -3.52
N LEU A 269 15.16 -9.48 -2.32
CA LEU A 269 14.54 -10.10 -1.16
C LEU A 269 13.02 -10.24 -1.33
N ALA A 270 12.33 -9.22 -1.86
CA ALA A 270 10.90 -9.30 -2.16
C ALA A 270 10.59 -10.42 -3.16
N ILE A 271 11.34 -10.52 -4.26
CA ILE A 271 11.19 -11.60 -5.24
C ILE A 271 11.52 -12.97 -4.63
N SER A 272 12.51 -13.06 -3.74
CA SER A 272 12.83 -14.34 -3.07
C SER A 272 11.71 -14.82 -2.14
N LYS A 273 11.03 -13.91 -1.44
CA LYS A 273 9.83 -14.20 -0.66
C LYS A 273 8.67 -14.63 -1.56
N ILE A 274 8.50 -13.96 -2.70
CA ILE A 274 7.50 -14.32 -3.71
C ILE A 274 7.72 -15.75 -4.20
N MET A 275 8.94 -16.13 -4.63
CA MET A 275 9.20 -17.49 -5.12
C MET A 275 8.83 -18.55 -4.07
N GLY A 276 9.30 -18.38 -2.83
CA GLY A 276 8.93 -19.29 -1.73
C GLY A 276 7.44 -19.33 -1.41
N ALA A 277 6.69 -18.24 -1.60
CA ALA A 277 5.24 -18.24 -1.47
C ALA A 277 4.55 -18.94 -2.67
N THR A 278 5.05 -18.75 -3.89
CA THR A 278 4.49 -19.37 -5.10
C THR A 278 4.62 -20.89 -5.14
N GLU A 279 5.68 -21.45 -4.54
CA GLU A 279 5.85 -22.90 -4.37
C GLU A 279 4.75 -23.54 -3.50
N ASN A 280 4.12 -22.77 -2.61
CA ASN A 280 3.09 -23.24 -1.68
C ASN A 280 1.65 -23.08 -2.22
N ILE A 281 1.47 -22.56 -3.44
CA ILE A 281 0.13 -22.35 -4.04
C ILE A 281 -0.50 -23.69 -4.43
N LEU A 282 -1.72 -23.94 -3.96
CA LEU A 282 -2.53 -25.10 -4.32
C LEU A 282 -3.46 -24.74 -5.50
N PRO A 283 -3.28 -25.30 -6.71
CA PRO A 283 -3.93 -24.77 -7.92
C PRO A 283 -5.46 -24.73 -7.97
N PHE A 284 -6.14 -25.39 -7.02
CA PHE A 284 -7.61 -25.47 -6.94
C PHE A 284 -8.22 -24.81 -5.69
N ASP A 285 -7.39 -24.30 -4.76
CA ASP A 285 -7.82 -23.53 -3.59
C ASP A 285 -7.51 -22.05 -3.79
N PHE A 286 -8.56 -21.25 -3.93
CA PHE A 286 -8.46 -19.81 -4.20
C PHE A 286 -7.78 -19.05 -3.05
N ASN A 287 -7.91 -19.50 -1.80
CA ASN A 287 -7.33 -18.83 -0.63
C ASN A 287 -5.80 -18.92 -0.62
N SER A 288 -5.23 -19.98 -1.21
CA SER A 288 -3.78 -20.20 -1.26
C SER A 288 -3.01 -19.15 -2.09
N TYR A 289 -3.72 -18.39 -2.93
CA TYR A 289 -3.13 -17.35 -3.78
C TYR A 289 -2.93 -16.02 -3.05
N ASP A 290 -3.73 -15.72 -2.02
CA ASP A 290 -3.81 -14.37 -1.44
C ASP A 290 -2.47 -13.91 -0.83
N GLN A 291 -1.76 -14.79 -0.13
CA GLN A 291 -0.42 -14.48 0.42
C GLN A 291 0.57 -14.08 -0.69
N SER A 292 0.57 -14.80 -1.80
CA SER A 292 1.48 -14.51 -2.92
C SER A 292 1.09 -13.21 -3.63
N LEU A 293 -0.21 -12.97 -3.83
CA LEU A 293 -0.72 -11.73 -4.44
C LEU A 293 -0.36 -10.48 -3.62
N ILE A 294 -0.45 -10.55 -2.29
CA ILE A 294 0.00 -9.46 -1.40
C ILE A 294 1.50 -9.19 -1.58
N LEU A 295 2.33 -10.23 -1.58
CA LEU A 295 3.79 -10.08 -1.76
C LEU A 295 4.15 -9.50 -3.14
N TYR A 296 3.43 -9.87 -4.21
CA TYR A 296 3.57 -9.23 -5.52
C TYR A 296 3.16 -7.75 -5.48
N GLN A 297 2.07 -7.39 -4.83
CA GLN A 297 1.63 -5.99 -4.72
C GLN A 297 2.66 -5.14 -3.96
N ASP A 298 3.21 -5.64 -2.86
CA ASP A 298 4.28 -4.97 -2.10
C ASP A 298 5.53 -4.77 -2.95
N ALA A 299 5.95 -5.78 -3.72
CA ALA A 299 7.09 -5.69 -4.63
C ALA A 299 6.86 -4.69 -5.78
N ILE A 300 5.64 -4.67 -6.36
CA ILE A 300 5.25 -3.71 -7.41
C ILE A 300 5.26 -2.28 -6.85
N ASN A 301 4.75 -2.06 -5.64
CA ASN A 301 4.73 -0.75 -4.98
C ASN A 301 6.16 -0.26 -4.71
N LEU A 302 7.04 -1.13 -4.21
CA LEU A 302 8.45 -0.81 -3.95
C LEU A 302 9.17 -0.42 -5.24
N GLN A 303 9.09 -1.26 -6.28
CA GLN A 303 9.72 -0.99 -7.58
C GLN A 303 9.15 0.27 -8.25
N SER A 304 7.85 0.54 -8.13
CA SER A 304 7.23 1.75 -8.68
C SER A 304 7.71 3.02 -7.97
N SER A 305 7.84 2.98 -6.63
CA SER A 305 8.36 4.11 -5.85
C SER A 305 9.82 4.43 -6.21
N GLU A 306 10.63 3.43 -6.56
CA GLU A 306 12.01 3.65 -7.00
C GLU A 306 12.13 4.29 -8.38
N ILE A 307 11.29 3.88 -9.34
CA ILE A 307 11.22 4.53 -10.65
C ILE A 307 10.77 5.99 -10.50
N GLU A 308 9.86 6.29 -9.57
CA GLU A 308 9.46 7.67 -9.26
C GLU A 308 10.59 8.49 -8.59
N ARG A 309 11.47 7.86 -7.82
CA ARG A 309 12.63 8.50 -7.14
C ARG A 309 13.79 8.80 -8.10
N ASN A 310 14.07 7.90 -9.04
CA ASN A 310 15.23 8.00 -9.94
C ASN A 310 14.98 8.95 -11.14
N GLY A 311 13.72 9.22 -11.48
CA GLY A 311 13.35 10.12 -12.58
C GLY A 311 13.14 9.41 -13.92
N LYS A 312 12.36 10.02 -14.82
CA LYS A 312 11.84 9.38 -16.04
C LYS A 312 12.78 9.46 -17.26
N ASP A 313 14.10 9.44 -17.06
CA ASP A 313 15.05 9.48 -18.17
C ASP A 313 15.25 8.07 -18.77
N ILE A 314 14.30 7.68 -19.62
CA ILE A 314 14.16 6.37 -20.30
C ILE A 314 15.40 5.98 -21.15
N TYR A 315 16.29 6.93 -21.42
CA TYR A 315 17.50 6.71 -22.21
C TYR A 315 18.68 6.13 -21.43
N ASP A 316 18.59 6.01 -20.10
CA ASP A 316 19.60 5.32 -19.31
C ASP A 316 19.35 3.80 -19.26
N SER A 317 20.42 3.00 -19.27
CA SER A 317 20.33 1.53 -19.28
C SER A 317 19.75 1.01 -17.97
N GLU A 318 20.18 1.57 -16.85
CA GLU A 318 19.71 1.24 -15.50
C GLU A 318 18.20 1.47 -15.34
N ASN A 319 17.67 2.51 -16.01
CA ASN A 319 16.24 2.80 -15.99
C ASN A 319 15.43 1.80 -16.83
N GLN A 320 15.96 1.31 -17.95
CA GLN A 320 15.28 0.29 -18.78
C GLN A 320 15.13 -1.02 -18.01
N ASP A 321 16.18 -1.45 -17.32
CA ASP A 321 16.18 -2.64 -16.46
C ASP A 321 15.15 -2.54 -15.33
N GLN A 322 15.01 -1.36 -14.70
CA GLN A 322 13.98 -1.11 -13.69
C GLN A 322 12.54 -1.27 -14.25
N PHE A 323 12.29 -0.84 -15.50
CA PHE A 323 10.99 -1.04 -16.17
C PHE A 323 10.74 -2.50 -16.57
N ILE A 324 11.78 -3.25 -16.96
CA ILE A 324 11.67 -4.68 -17.26
C ILE A 324 11.31 -5.47 -15.98
N ILE A 325 11.96 -5.20 -14.85
CA ILE A 325 11.62 -5.79 -13.54
C ILE A 325 10.16 -5.49 -13.16
N LEU A 326 9.71 -4.24 -13.32
CA LEU A 326 8.31 -3.86 -13.04
C LEU A 326 7.32 -4.63 -13.94
N THR A 327 7.66 -4.82 -15.22
CA THR A 327 6.85 -5.55 -16.20
C THR A 327 6.74 -7.02 -15.83
N TYR A 328 7.86 -7.66 -15.47
CA TYR A 328 7.89 -9.03 -14.97
C TYR A 328 7.00 -9.21 -13.75
N LEU A 329 7.11 -8.33 -12.75
CA LEU A 329 6.30 -8.39 -11.53
C LEU A 329 4.80 -8.24 -11.84
N LYS A 330 4.42 -7.25 -12.68
CA LYS A 330 3.02 -7.01 -13.07
C LYS A 330 2.43 -8.17 -13.88
N TYR A 331 3.17 -8.74 -14.82
CA TYR A 331 2.72 -9.90 -15.59
C TYR A 331 2.40 -11.10 -14.69
N ASN A 332 3.33 -11.47 -13.80
CA ASN A 332 3.14 -12.62 -12.92
C ASN A 332 2.00 -12.38 -11.92
N TYR A 333 1.85 -11.16 -11.40
CA TYR A 333 0.71 -10.77 -10.56
C TYR A 333 -0.64 -10.95 -11.29
N LEU A 334 -0.76 -10.45 -12.54
CA LEU A 334 -1.98 -10.60 -13.34
C LEU A 334 -2.25 -12.06 -13.70
N LEU A 335 -1.21 -12.84 -14.03
CA LEU A 335 -1.33 -14.27 -14.33
C LEU A 335 -1.80 -15.07 -13.11
N LEU A 336 -1.27 -14.79 -11.91
CA LEU A 336 -1.74 -15.40 -10.67
C LEU A 336 -3.16 -14.96 -10.30
N THR A 337 -3.54 -13.72 -10.59
CA THR A 337 -4.91 -13.22 -10.40
C THR A 337 -5.89 -14.00 -11.28
N ILE A 338 -5.57 -14.20 -12.57
CA ILE A 338 -6.35 -15.02 -13.50
C ILE A 338 -6.47 -16.47 -12.98
N ARG A 339 -5.37 -17.05 -12.49
CA ARG A 339 -5.35 -18.41 -11.93
C ARG A 339 -6.22 -18.55 -10.67
N ARG A 340 -6.22 -17.57 -9.76
CA ARG A 340 -7.12 -17.53 -8.60
C ARG A 340 -8.58 -17.41 -9.04
N ASP A 341 -8.87 -16.47 -9.92
CA ASP A 341 -10.23 -16.20 -10.41
C ASP A 341 -10.79 -17.42 -11.17
N PHE A 342 -9.94 -18.17 -11.86
CA PHE A 342 -10.31 -19.44 -12.50
C PHE A 342 -10.68 -20.52 -11.47
N ALA A 343 -9.87 -20.71 -10.43
CA ALA A 343 -10.19 -21.64 -9.34
C ALA A 343 -11.48 -21.23 -8.60
N MET A 344 -11.76 -19.92 -8.49
CA MET A 344 -13.02 -19.41 -7.95
C MET A 344 -14.22 -19.76 -8.86
N ILE A 345 -14.11 -19.60 -10.17
CA ILE A 345 -15.15 -20.02 -11.14
C ILE A 345 -15.44 -21.51 -11.04
N ASP A 346 -14.42 -22.36 -10.95
CA ASP A 346 -14.61 -23.81 -10.88
C ASP A 346 -15.27 -24.24 -9.55
N ASN A 347 -14.98 -23.56 -8.44
CA ASN A 347 -15.66 -23.81 -7.17
C ASN A 347 -17.13 -23.34 -7.20
N LEU A 348 -17.43 -22.15 -7.73
CA LEU A 348 -18.81 -21.68 -7.97
C LEU A 348 -19.56 -22.60 -8.95
N GLY A 349 -18.86 -23.21 -9.91
CA GLY A 349 -19.41 -24.21 -10.83
C GLY A 349 -19.81 -25.52 -10.15
N LYS A 350 -19.04 -25.98 -9.14
CA LYS A 350 -19.41 -27.14 -8.31
C LYS A 350 -20.67 -26.85 -7.48
N ASP A 351 -20.80 -25.64 -6.92
CA ASP A 351 -21.98 -25.23 -6.17
C ASP A 351 -23.23 -25.18 -7.06
N LEU A 352 -23.10 -24.68 -8.30
CA LEU A 352 -24.18 -24.67 -9.29
C LEU A 352 -24.69 -26.09 -9.62
N ASN A 353 -23.78 -27.04 -9.77
CA ASN A 353 -24.11 -28.45 -10.07
C ASN A 353 -24.66 -29.20 -8.85
N THR A 354 -24.16 -28.92 -7.65
CA THR A 354 -24.63 -29.52 -6.39
C THR A 354 -26.00 -28.97 -5.99
N GLY A 355 -26.28 -27.72 -6.36
CA GLY A 355 -27.52 -26.99 -6.11
C GLY A 355 -28.71 -27.37 -7.01
N MET A 356 -28.80 -28.59 -7.53
CA MET A 356 -29.83 -29.02 -8.50
C MET A 356 -31.30 -28.82 -8.04
N ASN A 357 -31.53 -28.67 -6.73
CA ASN A 357 -32.85 -28.42 -6.11
C ASN A 357 -33.06 -26.96 -5.63
N THR A 358 -32.24 -26.02 -6.07
CA THR A 358 -32.25 -24.64 -5.55
C THR A 358 -33.22 -23.71 -6.29
N SER A 359 -33.79 -22.72 -5.59
CA SER A 359 -34.61 -21.66 -6.20
C SER A 359 -33.91 -20.98 -7.39
N LYS A 360 -34.67 -20.75 -8.47
CA LYS A 360 -34.25 -20.04 -9.69
C LYS A 360 -33.58 -18.68 -9.43
N GLN A 361 -33.89 -18.01 -8.32
CA GLN A 361 -33.22 -16.76 -7.95
C GLN A 361 -31.76 -16.97 -7.51
N LYS A 362 -31.48 -18.07 -6.79
CA LYS A 362 -30.12 -18.41 -6.32
C LYS A 362 -29.23 -18.92 -7.45
N THR A 363 -29.77 -19.67 -8.41
CA THR A 363 -29.00 -20.08 -9.60
C THR A 363 -28.66 -18.88 -10.48
N LEU A 364 -29.57 -17.91 -10.61
CA LEU A 364 -29.29 -16.65 -11.32
C LEU A 364 -28.29 -15.74 -10.60
N SER A 365 -28.24 -15.74 -9.25
CA SER A 365 -27.20 -14.99 -8.51
C SER A 365 -25.83 -15.63 -8.67
N LEU A 366 -25.72 -16.97 -8.55
CA LEU A 366 -24.47 -17.70 -8.80
C LEU A 366 -23.96 -17.50 -10.24
N LEU A 367 -24.82 -17.59 -11.25
CA LEU A 367 -24.44 -17.29 -12.64
C LEU A 367 -23.96 -15.84 -12.81
N ARG A 368 -24.56 -14.87 -12.10
CA ARG A 368 -24.10 -13.47 -12.11
C ARG A 368 -22.73 -13.31 -11.43
N GLU A 369 -22.46 -14.05 -10.37
CA GLU A 369 -21.16 -14.05 -9.70
C GLU A 369 -20.07 -14.67 -10.59
N ILE A 370 -20.33 -15.82 -11.21
CA ILE A 370 -19.44 -16.44 -12.20
C ILE A 370 -19.15 -15.48 -13.37
N LEU A 371 -20.16 -14.77 -13.89
CA LEU A 371 -19.97 -13.78 -14.95
C LEU A 371 -19.07 -12.61 -14.52
N LYS A 372 -19.23 -12.08 -13.29
CA LYS A 372 -18.36 -11.02 -12.75
C LYS A 372 -16.90 -11.46 -12.62
N VAL A 373 -16.65 -12.67 -12.09
CA VAL A 373 -15.29 -13.20 -11.94
C VAL A 373 -14.67 -13.44 -13.32
N ASN A 374 -15.45 -13.89 -14.30
CA ASN A 374 -14.96 -14.06 -15.65
C ASN A 374 -14.71 -12.72 -16.38
N ASP A 375 -15.45 -11.66 -16.05
CA ASP A 375 -15.16 -10.30 -16.51
C ASP A 375 -13.83 -9.78 -15.91
N SER A 376 -13.56 -10.04 -14.62
CA SER A 376 -12.25 -9.78 -13.97
C SER A 376 -11.08 -10.48 -14.70
N ILE A 377 -11.28 -11.73 -15.15
CA ILE A 377 -10.27 -12.45 -15.95
C ILE A 377 -10.02 -11.76 -17.30
N LEU A 378 -11.08 -11.34 -18.01
CA LEU A 378 -10.95 -10.64 -19.29
C LEU A 378 -10.26 -9.28 -19.12
N ASP A 379 -10.61 -8.52 -18.09
CA ASP A 379 -9.97 -7.24 -17.75
C ASP A 379 -8.49 -7.43 -17.37
N SER A 380 -8.15 -8.53 -16.70
CA SER A 380 -6.75 -8.89 -16.37
C SER A 380 -5.95 -9.28 -17.62
N LEU A 381 -6.55 -10.01 -18.56
CA LEU A 381 -5.91 -10.35 -19.85
C LEU A 381 -5.70 -9.10 -20.73
N ASN A 382 -6.62 -8.14 -20.69
CA ASN A 382 -6.46 -6.86 -21.36
C ASN A 382 -5.31 -6.05 -20.75
N GLN A 383 -5.20 -5.99 -19.41
CA GLN A 383 -4.06 -5.37 -18.74
C GLN A 383 -2.72 -6.05 -19.09
N ILE A 384 -2.67 -7.37 -19.29
CA ILE A 384 -1.47 -8.07 -19.77
C ILE A 384 -1.08 -7.59 -21.19
N ASN A 385 -2.04 -7.41 -22.09
CA ASN A 385 -1.77 -6.90 -23.44
C ASN A 385 -1.26 -5.44 -23.46
N GLU A 386 -1.58 -4.65 -22.44
CA GLU A 386 -1.11 -3.26 -22.28
C GLU A 386 0.30 -3.17 -21.65
N LEU A 387 0.87 -4.27 -21.14
CA LEU A 387 2.21 -4.26 -20.56
C LEU A 387 3.30 -4.04 -21.62
N PRO A 388 4.30 -3.17 -21.35
CA PRO A 388 5.35 -2.88 -22.32
C PRO A 388 6.19 -4.13 -22.61
N GLY A 389 6.48 -4.37 -23.89
CA GLY A 389 7.29 -5.51 -24.33
C GLY A 389 6.52 -6.83 -24.51
N VAL A 390 5.27 -6.96 -24.05
CA VAL A 390 4.44 -8.14 -24.36
C VAL A 390 4.16 -8.25 -25.87
N SER A 391 3.92 -7.12 -26.54
CA SER A 391 3.70 -7.05 -27.99
C SER A 391 4.91 -7.43 -28.85
N ASN A 392 6.09 -7.64 -28.25
CA ASN A 392 7.31 -8.04 -28.97
C ASN A 392 7.47 -9.57 -29.09
N ASP A 393 6.61 -10.35 -28.42
CA ASP A 393 6.65 -11.81 -28.40
C ASP A 393 5.37 -12.38 -29.02
N ASP A 394 5.40 -12.62 -30.33
CA ASP A 394 4.26 -13.16 -31.10
C ASP A 394 3.68 -14.44 -30.48
N THR A 395 4.51 -15.27 -29.82
CA THR A 395 4.07 -16.53 -29.22
C THR A 395 3.29 -16.31 -27.93
N LEU A 396 3.69 -15.32 -27.13
CA LEU A 396 2.96 -14.88 -25.94
C LEU A 396 1.65 -14.19 -26.33
N VAL A 397 1.67 -13.32 -27.35
CA VAL A 397 0.47 -12.63 -27.85
C VAL A 397 -0.57 -13.65 -28.36
N ASP A 398 -0.17 -14.63 -29.17
CA ASP A 398 -1.07 -15.71 -29.62
C ASP A 398 -1.65 -16.51 -28.43
N TYR A 399 -0.86 -16.78 -27.40
CA TYR A 399 -1.30 -17.48 -26.19
C TYR A 399 -2.33 -16.65 -25.39
N ILE A 400 -2.05 -15.37 -25.12
CA ILE A 400 -2.97 -14.47 -24.42
C ILE A 400 -4.27 -14.26 -25.21
N GLN A 401 -4.20 -14.13 -26.55
CA GLN A 401 -5.38 -14.02 -27.40
C GLN A 401 -6.23 -15.30 -27.39
N THR A 402 -5.59 -16.48 -27.33
CA THR A 402 -6.28 -17.78 -27.21
C THR A 402 -6.98 -17.89 -25.85
N LEU A 403 -6.31 -17.52 -24.74
CA LEU A 403 -6.92 -17.43 -23.41
C LEU A 403 -8.12 -16.47 -23.38
N HIS A 404 -7.96 -15.25 -23.91
CA HIS A 404 -9.03 -14.24 -23.95
C HIS A 404 -10.25 -14.77 -24.71
N SER A 405 -10.04 -15.44 -25.83
CA SER A 405 -11.09 -16.06 -26.64
C SER A 405 -11.78 -17.24 -25.92
N PHE A 406 -11.01 -18.09 -25.23
CA PHE A 406 -11.54 -19.18 -24.38
C PHE A 406 -12.43 -18.65 -23.25
N PHE A 407 -11.98 -17.62 -22.52
CA PHE A 407 -12.76 -17.00 -21.45
C PHE A 407 -13.97 -16.22 -21.97
N THR A 408 -13.87 -15.62 -23.17
CA THR A 408 -15.02 -15.03 -23.87
C THR A 408 -16.08 -16.09 -24.19
N VAL A 409 -15.68 -17.28 -24.63
CA VAL A 409 -16.61 -18.40 -24.86
C VAL A 409 -17.23 -18.89 -23.54
N LYS A 410 -16.43 -19.10 -22.47
CA LYS A 410 -16.98 -19.43 -21.14
C LYS A 410 -18.00 -18.37 -20.67
N LYS A 411 -17.77 -17.07 -20.92
CA LYS A 411 -18.73 -15.97 -20.64
C LYS A 411 -20.06 -16.19 -21.38
N GLN A 412 -19.98 -16.38 -22.69
CA GLN A 412 -21.14 -16.54 -23.56
C GLN A 412 -21.97 -17.76 -23.18
N ILE A 413 -21.34 -18.89 -22.83
CA ILE A 413 -22.02 -20.12 -22.39
C ILE A 413 -22.77 -19.90 -21.06
N ARG A 414 -22.13 -19.30 -20.04
CA ARG A 414 -22.80 -19.04 -18.75
C ARG A 414 -23.93 -18.00 -18.89
N LEU A 415 -23.78 -17.04 -19.80
CA LEU A 415 -24.85 -16.11 -20.18
C LEU A 415 -26.00 -16.82 -20.94
N ALA A 416 -25.69 -17.74 -21.85
CA ALA A 416 -26.67 -18.56 -22.56
C ALA A 416 -27.49 -19.42 -21.58
N GLN A 417 -26.84 -20.01 -20.57
CA GLN A 417 -27.51 -20.72 -19.47
C GLN A 417 -28.47 -19.80 -18.69
N ALA A 418 -28.09 -18.56 -18.37
CA ALA A 418 -28.98 -17.58 -17.73
C ALA A 418 -30.20 -17.23 -18.61
N TYR A 419 -30.04 -17.18 -19.94
CA TYR A 419 -31.15 -17.02 -20.87
C TYR A 419 -32.06 -18.26 -20.96
N ILE A 420 -31.52 -19.48 -20.84
CA ILE A 420 -32.32 -20.72 -20.71
C ILE A 420 -33.22 -20.64 -19.47
N PHE A 421 -32.66 -20.30 -18.31
CA PHE A 421 -33.44 -20.09 -17.08
C PHE A 421 -34.49 -18.98 -17.23
N SER A 422 -34.26 -18.01 -18.12
CA SER A 422 -35.19 -16.92 -18.44
C SER A 422 -36.21 -17.24 -19.55
N ASN A 423 -36.25 -18.49 -20.04
CA ASN A 423 -37.08 -18.96 -21.17
C ASN A 423 -36.83 -18.21 -22.50
N LYS A 424 -35.64 -17.62 -22.67
CA LYS A 424 -35.22 -16.83 -23.85
C LYS A 424 -34.35 -17.69 -24.78
N TYR A 425 -34.95 -18.75 -25.33
CA TYR A 425 -34.22 -19.80 -26.04
C TYR A 425 -33.57 -19.33 -27.36
N LEU A 426 -34.20 -18.41 -28.09
CA LEU A 426 -33.63 -17.86 -29.34
C LEU A 426 -32.36 -17.04 -29.07
N GLN A 427 -32.37 -16.21 -28.02
CA GLN A 427 -31.22 -15.42 -27.60
C GLN A 427 -30.08 -16.31 -27.07
N SER A 428 -30.44 -17.37 -26.34
CA SER A 428 -29.47 -18.38 -25.89
C SER A 428 -28.83 -19.14 -27.07
N LEU A 429 -29.63 -19.52 -28.08
CA LEU A 429 -29.13 -20.19 -29.29
C LEU A 429 -28.16 -19.30 -30.06
N ALA A 430 -28.48 -18.01 -30.25
CA ALA A 430 -27.61 -17.05 -30.94
C ALA A 430 -26.24 -16.87 -30.24
N LEU A 431 -26.21 -16.89 -28.91
CA LEU A 431 -24.96 -16.87 -28.15
C LEU A 431 -24.18 -18.16 -28.35
N ALA A 432 -24.82 -19.32 -28.26
CA ALA A 432 -24.16 -20.61 -28.43
C ALA A 432 -23.58 -20.79 -29.85
N THR A 433 -24.27 -20.33 -30.90
CA THR A 433 -23.73 -20.34 -32.28
C THR A 433 -22.53 -19.39 -32.42
N SER A 434 -22.58 -18.20 -31.82
CA SER A 434 -21.42 -17.29 -31.82
C SER A 434 -20.22 -17.89 -31.07
N SER A 435 -20.45 -18.57 -29.95
CA SER A 435 -19.41 -19.33 -29.24
C SER A 435 -18.77 -20.40 -30.11
N PHE A 436 -19.57 -21.13 -30.89
CA PHE A 436 -19.08 -22.16 -31.80
C PHE A 436 -18.24 -21.60 -32.95
N GLU A 437 -18.63 -20.44 -33.52
CA GLU A 437 -17.83 -19.73 -34.52
C GLU A 437 -16.46 -19.30 -33.95
N ILE A 438 -16.42 -18.78 -32.72
CA ILE A 438 -15.15 -18.44 -32.05
C ILE A 438 -14.31 -19.69 -31.84
N LEU A 439 -14.88 -20.78 -31.29
CA LEU A 439 -14.16 -22.04 -31.03
C LEU A 439 -13.59 -22.70 -32.30
N ASN A 440 -14.25 -22.57 -33.46
CA ASN A 440 -13.73 -23.12 -34.72
C ASN A 440 -12.59 -22.29 -35.31
N ASN A 441 -12.48 -21.02 -34.94
CA ASN A 441 -11.41 -20.12 -35.37
C ASN A 441 -10.25 -20.03 -34.36
N LEU A 442 -10.34 -20.74 -33.22
CA LEU A 442 -9.27 -20.79 -32.23
C LEU A 442 -8.04 -21.54 -32.75
N LYS A 443 -6.87 -20.94 -32.55
CA LYS A 443 -5.58 -21.65 -32.57
C LYS A 443 -5.47 -22.55 -31.33
N PRO A 444 -4.72 -23.67 -31.38
CA PRO A 444 -4.33 -24.39 -30.18
C PRO A 444 -3.37 -23.55 -29.33
N PHE A 445 -3.30 -23.84 -28.03
CA PHE A 445 -2.28 -23.29 -27.15
C PHE A 445 -0.88 -23.78 -27.57
N ASN A 446 0.00 -22.82 -27.85
CA ASN A 446 1.39 -23.05 -28.29
C ASN A 446 2.40 -23.09 -27.13
N LEU A 447 2.02 -22.64 -25.93
CA LEU A 447 2.83 -22.68 -24.71
C LEU A 447 2.27 -23.73 -23.73
N SER A 448 3.16 -24.29 -22.91
CA SER A 448 2.77 -25.13 -21.77
C SER A 448 1.98 -24.32 -20.75
N SER A 449 0.81 -24.82 -20.36
CA SER A 449 -0.06 -24.20 -19.34
C SER A 449 0.57 -24.24 -17.94
N GLU A 450 0.70 -23.09 -17.28
CA GLU A 450 1.17 -23.02 -15.90
C GLU A 450 0.04 -23.28 -14.89
N GLY A 451 0.23 -24.28 -14.03
CA GLY A 451 -0.67 -24.57 -12.92
C GLY A 451 -2.05 -25.06 -13.37
N ASN A 452 -3.07 -24.22 -13.15
CA ASN A 452 -4.48 -24.51 -13.43
C ASN A 452 -5.03 -23.77 -14.66
N LEU A 453 -4.18 -23.17 -15.49
CA LEU A 453 -4.63 -22.53 -16.75
C LEU A 453 -5.14 -23.58 -17.76
N PRO A 454 -6.10 -23.23 -18.63
CA PRO A 454 -6.74 -24.19 -19.54
C PRO A 454 -5.76 -24.75 -20.58
N VAL A 455 -5.99 -26.01 -20.96
CA VAL A 455 -5.17 -26.81 -21.88
C VAL A 455 -5.93 -27.04 -23.19
N ASN A 456 -5.25 -27.56 -24.22
CA ASN A 456 -5.89 -27.93 -25.49
C ASN A 456 -7.06 -28.92 -25.31
N ASP A 457 -6.96 -29.84 -24.33
CA ASP A 457 -8.06 -30.75 -23.99
C ASP A 457 -9.30 -30.02 -23.44
N ASP A 458 -9.12 -28.88 -22.75
CA ASP A 458 -10.22 -28.03 -22.31
C ASP A 458 -10.91 -27.32 -23.47
N ILE A 459 -10.19 -26.96 -24.53
CA ILE A 459 -10.79 -26.44 -25.77
C ILE A 459 -11.68 -27.52 -26.41
N HIS A 460 -11.19 -28.76 -26.47
CA HIS A 460 -11.96 -29.89 -26.99
C HIS A 460 -13.20 -30.20 -26.14
N SER A 461 -13.10 -30.17 -24.81
CA SER A 461 -14.25 -30.39 -23.91
C SER A 461 -15.27 -29.25 -24.01
N LEU A 462 -14.81 -28.00 -24.12
CA LEU A 462 -15.66 -26.82 -24.28
C LEU A 462 -16.40 -26.82 -25.63
N LYS A 463 -15.75 -27.29 -26.70
CA LYS A 463 -16.39 -27.47 -28.00
C LYS A 463 -17.51 -28.52 -27.93
N ALA A 464 -17.29 -29.64 -27.22
CA ALA A 464 -18.34 -30.63 -26.99
C ALA A 464 -19.51 -30.08 -26.13
N GLU A 465 -19.24 -29.29 -25.08
CA GLU A 465 -20.28 -28.61 -24.28
C GLU A 465 -21.14 -27.69 -25.17
N VAL A 466 -20.52 -26.94 -26.08
CA VAL A 466 -21.23 -26.03 -27.01
C VAL A 466 -22.03 -26.79 -28.07
N GLU A 467 -21.48 -27.83 -28.70
CA GLU A 467 -22.21 -28.65 -29.69
C GLU A 467 -23.44 -29.35 -29.07
N GLU A 468 -23.31 -29.86 -27.85
CA GLU A 468 -24.43 -30.44 -27.10
C GLU A 468 -25.46 -29.36 -26.73
N MET A 469 -25.01 -28.18 -26.30
CA MET A 469 -25.88 -27.06 -25.93
C MET A 469 -26.65 -26.51 -27.14
N ILE A 470 -26.02 -26.35 -28.31
CA ILE A 470 -26.68 -25.96 -29.57
C ILE A 470 -27.75 -26.99 -29.93
N SER A 471 -27.44 -28.29 -29.85
CA SER A 471 -28.38 -29.36 -30.18
C SER A 471 -29.63 -29.32 -29.30
N LYS A 472 -29.46 -29.15 -27.98
CA LYS A 472 -30.55 -28.96 -27.01
C LYS A 472 -31.34 -27.68 -27.28
N LEU A 473 -30.65 -26.56 -27.50
CA LEU A 473 -31.26 -25.25 -27.73
C LEU A 473 -32.04 -25.19 -29.05
N TYR A 474 -31.58 -25.84 -30.12
CA TYR A 474 -32.29 -25.91 -31.38
C TYR A 474 -33.64 -26.63 -31.23
N MET A 475 -33.67 -27.73 -30.48
CA MET A 475 -34.91 -28.45 -30.17
C MET A 475 -35.86 -27.61 -29.29
N LEU A 476 -35.35 -26.95 -28.25
CA LEU A 476 -36.16 -26.07 -27.39
C LEU A 476 -36.69 -24.85 -28.15
N ALA A 477 -35.83 -24.15 -28.90
CA ALA A 477 -36.19 -22.99 -29.68
C ALA A 477 -37.22 -23.34 -30.76
N SER A 478 -37.04 -24.45 -31.50
CA SER A 478 -38.02 -24.88 -32.51
C SER A 478 -39.35 -25.35 -31.91
N TYR A 479 -39.36 -25.90 -30.69
CA TYR A 479 -40.58 -26.23 -29.95
C TYR A 479 -41.32 -24.96 -29.48
N PHE A 480 -40.66 -24.08 -28.72
CA PHE A 480 -41.29 -22.89 -28.15
C PHE A 480 -41.62 -21.81 -29.19
N SER A 481 -40.82 -21.66 -30.26
CA SER A 481 -41.15 -20.75 -31.38
C SER A 481 -42.35 -21.22 -32.19
N ARG A 482 -42.70 -22.52 -32.15
CA ARG A 482 -43.99 -22.99 -32.67
C ARG A 482 -45.12 -22.51 -31.76
N ASP A 483 -45.02 -22.69 -30.44
CA ASP A 483 -46.07 -22.29 -29.50
C ASP A 483 -46.32 -20.78 -29.42
N GLU A 484 -45.33 -19.91 -29.65
CA GLU A 484 -45.56 -18.46 -29.73
C GLU A 484 -46.55 -18.04 -30.83
N LYS A 485 -46.61 -18.78 -31.96
CA LYS A 485 -47.59 -18.54 -33.03
C LYS A 485 -49.03 -18.84 -32.61
N TYR A 486 -49.22 -19.67 -31.58
CA TYR A 486 -50.54 -20.04 -31.05
C TYR A 486 -50.84 -19.34 -29.71
N ARG A 487 -49.93 -18.48 -29.21
CA ARG A 487 -50.06 -17.79 -27.92
C ARG A 487 -50.63 -16.39 -28.09
N CYS A 488 -51.93 -16.26 -27.82
CA CYS A 488 -52.63 -14.98 -27.67
C CYS A 488 -52.02 -14.16 -26.52
N ILE A 489 -51.97 -12.84 -26.66
CA ILE A 489 -51.40 -11.92 -25.66
C ILE A 489 -52.47 -10.93 -25.21
N GLY A 490 -52.58 -10.73 -23.90
CA GLY A 490 -53.60 -9.87 -23.28
C GLY A 490 -54.99 -10.50 -23.31
N SER A 491 -55.61 -10.55 -24.49
CA SER A 491 -56.94 -11.12 -24.69
C SER A 491 -56.89 -12.60 -25.06
N LYS A 492 -57.86 -13.37 -24.56
CA LYS A 492 -58.14 -14.76 -24.98
C LYS A 492 -58.94 -14.86 -26.27
N TYR A 493 -59.45 -13.73 -26.77
CA TYR A 493 -60.33 -13.70 -27.93
C TYR A 493 -59.55 -13.61 -29.24
N ILE A 494 -60.02 -14.34 -30.25
CA ILE A 494 -59.40 -14.43 -31.58
C ILE A 494 -59.50 -13.08 -32.30
N VAL A 495 -60.59 -12.32 -32.09
CA VAL A 495 -60.78 -10.96 -32.64
C VAL A 495 -59.70 -9.96 -32.21
N ASP A 496 -59.06 -10.16 -31.06
CA ASP A 496 -57.98 -9.29 -30.58
C ASP A 496 -56.58 -9.79 -31.01
N ASN A 497 -56.51 -10.95 -31.65
CA ASN A 497 -55.28 -11.66 -32.02
C ASN A 497 -55.36 -12.20 -33.47
N PHE A 498 -55.84 -11.42 -34.44
CA PHE A 498 -56.08 -11.87 -35.82
C PHE A 498 -54.91 -12.64 -36.47
N ASP A 499 -53.66 -12.24 -36.21
CA ASP A 499 -52.46 -12.89 -36.77
C ASP A 499 -52.07 -14.22 -36.10
N LYS A 500 -52.80 -14.64 -35.06
CA LYS A 500 -52.51 -15.81 -34.24
C LYS A 500 -53.74 -16.68 -34.03
N VAL A 501 -53.72 -17.88 -34.60
CA VAL A 501 -54.76 -18.89 -34.34
C VAL A 501 -54.35 -19.71 -33.12
N PRO A 502 -55.03 -19.63 -31.96
CA PRO A 502 -54.72 -20.47 -30.80
C PRO A 502 -55.07 -21.95 -31.02
N LYS A 503 -54.34 -22.86 -30.37
CA LYS A 503 -54.63 -24.31 -30.31
C LYS A 503 -55.82 -24.59 -29.37
N TYR A 504 -57.02 -24.19 -29.77
CA TYR A 504 -58.26 -24.50 -29.06
C TYR A 504 -58.96 -25.72 -29.66
N SER A 505 -59.66 -26.50 -28.83
CA SER A 505 -60.63 -27.48 -29.35
C SER A 505 -61.77 -26.73 -30.08
N PRO A 506 -62.50 -27.36 -31.02
CA PRO A 506 -63.54 -26.67 -31.79
C PRO A 506 -64.58 -25.93 -30.93
N ASN A 507 -64.93 -26.49 -29.77
CA ASN A 507 -65.89 -25.90 -28.83
C ASN A 507 -65.31 -24.71 -28.05
N GLU A 508 -64.00 -24.68 -27.80
CA GLU A 508 -63.31 -23.56 -27.14
C GLU A 508 -63.03 -22.42 -28.12
N LEU A 509 -62.71 -22.75 -29.38
CA LEU A 509 -62.53 -21.79 -30.46
C LEU A 509 -63.79 -20.92 -30.60
N ILE A 510 -64.98 -21.55 -30.65
CA ILE A 510 -66.29 -20.87 -30.75
C ILE A 510 -66.55 -19.96 -29.54
N LYS A 511 -66.23 -20.41 -28.32
CA LYS A 511 -66.41 -19.61 -27.09
C LYS A 511 -65.48 -18.40 -27.01
N ASN A 512 -64.34 -18.45 -27.70
CA ASN A 512 -63.29 -17.44 -27.67
C ASN A 512 -63.16 -16.66 -28.99
N ILE A 513 -64.19 -16.62 -29.86
CA ILE A 513 -64.13 -15.79 -31.09
C ILE A 513 -64.03 -14.30 -30.72
N ALA A 514 -64.97 -13.82 -29.91
CA ALA A 514 -65.10 -12.42 -29.49
C ALA A 514 -65.78 -12.33 -28.09
N PRO A 515 -65.60 -11.23 -27.34
CA PRO A 515 -66.33 -10.98 -26.09
C PRO A 515 -67.81 -10.68 -26.38
N LEU A 516 -68.60 -11.74 -26.58
CA LEU A 516 -70.05 -11.65 -26.83
C LEU A 516 -70.87 -11.36 -25.55
N GLY A 517 -70.25 -11.48 -24.38
CA GLY A 517 -70.82 -11.06 -23.09
C GLY A 517 -70.21 -9.75 -22.63
N VAL A 518 -71.06 -8.75 -22.34
CA VAL A 518 -70.63 -7.47 -21.76
C VAL A 518 -70.39 -7.64 -20.25
N THR A 519 -69.13 -7.74 -19.85
CA THR A 519 -68.72 -7.68 -18.44
C THR A 519 -68.36 -6.24 -18.07
N PHE A 520 -69.19 -5.61 -17.23
CA PHE A 520 -68.89 -4.30 -16.67
C PHE A 520 -67.85 -4.45 -15.55
N GLU A 521 -66.62 -4.04 -15.82
CA GLU A 521 -65.57 -3.94 -14.80
C GLU A 521 -65.47 -2.49 -14.29
N PRO A 522 -65.33 -2.27 -12.97
CA PRO A 522 -65.17 -0.92 -12.42
C PRO A 522 -63.78 -0.38 -12.80
N VAL A 523 -63.76 0.61 -13.69
CA VAL A 523 -62.55 1.35 -14.02
C VAL A 523 -62.23 2.28 -12.85
N ASN A 524 -61.05 2.13 -12.25
CA ASN A 524 -60.57 3.04 -11.22
C ASN A 524 -60.51 4.47 -11.78
N VAL A 525 -61.17 5.40 -11.09
CA VAL A 525 -61.13 6.84 -11.42
C VAL A 525 -59.67 7.28 -11.48
N LYS A 526 -59.31 8.11 -12.47
CA LYS A 526 -57.93 8.64 -12.61
C LYS A 526 -57.43 9.14 -11.25
N PRO A 527 -56.24 8.72 -10.80
CA PRO A 527 -55.68 9.22 -9.55
C PRO A 527 -55.54 10.75 -9.65
N VAL A 528 -55.95 11.45 -8.59
CA VAL A 528 -55.86 12.91 -8.53
C VAL A 528 -54.39 13.29 -8.43
N LEU A 529 -53.83 13.74 -9.56
CA LEU A 529 -52.47 14.27 -9.63
C LEU A 529 -52.53 15.75 -9.28
N PHE A 530 -51.95 16.13 -8.13
CA PHE A 530 -51.72 17.53 -7.81
C PHE A 530 -50.42 17.98 -8.49
N ASP A 531 -50.46 19.07 -9.26
CA ASP A 531 -49.25 19.68 -9.80
C ASP A 531 -48.58 20.54 -8.72
N ILE A 532 -47.83 19.86 -7.85
CA ILE A 532 -47.16 20.50 -6.70
C ILE A 532 -46.09 21.49 -7.16
N ALA A 533 -45.59 21.38 -8.41
CA ALA A 533 -44.59 22.29 -8.95
C ALA A 533 -45.13 23.72 -9.12
N PHE A 534 -46.44 23.88 -9.37
CA PHE A 534 -47.07 25.19 -9.49
C PHE A 534 -46.96 26.03 -8.20
N ASN A 535 -46.94 25.38 -7.03
CA ASN A 535 -46.79 26.06 -5.73
C ASN A 535 -45.39 26.68 -5.53
N TYR A 536 -44.41 26.33 -6.36
CA TYR A 536 -43.04 26.86 -6.30
C TYR A 536 -42.78 27.96 -7.35
N ILE A 537 -43.78 28.35 -8.14
CA ILE A 537 -43.71 29.50 -9.05
C ILE A 537 -44.04 30.76 -8.25
N GLY A 538 -43.03 31.30 -7.57
CA GLY A 538 -43.07 32.67 -7.04
C GLY A 538 -42.80 33.68 -8.15
N TYR A 539 -43.54 34.79 -8.18
CA TYR A 539 -43.18 35.97 -8.94
C TYR A 539 -42.25 36.82 -8.08
N ASP A 540 -40.96 36.84 -8.40
CA ASP A 540 -39.96 37.69 -7.74
C ASP A 540 -40.15 39.16 -8.16
N ASP A 541 -41.10 39.86 -7.52
CA ASP A 541 -41.19 41.31 -7.59
C ASP A 541 -41.47 41.93 -6.20
N ALA A 542 -40.42 42.58 -5.68
CA ALA A 542 -40.42 43.71 -4.77
C ALA A 542 -41.29 43.70 -3.47
N ALA A 543 -40.57 43.44 -2.37
CA ALA A 543 -40.55 44.26 -1.14
C ALA A 543 -41.77 44.34 -0.20
N ASP A 544 -41.44 44.05 1.05
CA ASP A 544 -41.93 44.67 2.29
C ASP A 544 -43.32 44.35 2.87
N MET A 545 -43.21 43.88 4.12
CA MET A 545 -44.04 44.13 5.30
C MET A 545 -45.14 43.14 5.70
N GLU A 546 -44.97 42.74 6.97
CA GLU A 546 -45.97 42.57 8.02
C GLU A 546 -47.04 41.51 7.77
N GLU A 547 -46.90 40.36 8.43
CA GLU A 547 -47.25 40.09 9.83
C GLU A 547 -48.71 39.65 10.01
N ASP A 548 -48.81 38.42 10.52
CA ASP A 548 -49.73 38.01 11.57
C ASP A 548 -51.19 37.68 11.23
N THR A 549 -51.80 36.97 12.19
CA THR A 549 -53.22 36.64 12.34
C THR A 549 -53.81 35.59 11.35
N THR A 550 -53.96 34.32 11.74
CA THR A 550 -55.07 33.74 12.56
C THR A 550 -56.43 33.73 11.82
N GLU A 551 -57.33 32.75 11.92
CA GLU A 551 -57.42 31.52 12.74
C GLU A 551 -58.60 30.63 12.26
N GLN A 552 -58.58 29.33 12.61
CA GLN A 552 -59.75 28.47 12.92
C GLN A 552 -60.82 28.26 11.79
N SER A 553 -61.73 27.28 11.82
CA SER A 553 -62.15 26.21 12.74
C SER A 553 -62.56 24.98 11.87
N SER A 554 -62.91 23.76 12.31
CA SER A 554 -63.32 23.09 13.57
C SER A 554 -63.11 21.57 13.35
N GLY A 555 -63.16 20.62 14.31
CA GLY A 555 -63.42 20.64 15.74
C GLY A 555 -63.57 19.19 16.28
N ILE A 556 -63.60 19.06 17.63
CA ILE A 556 -63.78 17.88 18.51
C ILE A 556 -62.42 17.25 18.89
N GLY A 557 -61.90 17.35 20.13
CA GLY A 557 -62.52 17.10 21.45
C GLY A 557 -62.30 15.61 21.80
N THR A 558 -61.61 15.19 22.86
CA THR A 558 -61.46 15.68 24.25
C THR A 558 -60.04 15.35 24.79
N GLU A 559 -59.31 16.25 25.46
CA GLU A 559 -59.19 16.44 26.94
C GLU A 559 -58.59 15.25 27.73
N GLU A 560 -57.84 15.34 28.85
CA GLU A 560 -56.98 16.32 29.60
C GLU A 560 -56.30 15.51 30.76
N GLU A 561 -55.34 15.95 31.60
CA GLU A 561 -54.72 17.27 31.80
C GLU A 561 -53.18 17.21 32.03
N LYS A 562 -52.57 18.38 31.84
CA LYS A 562 -51.38 19.01 32.42
C LYS A 562 -50.97 18.53 33.85
N LYS A 563 -49.74 18.73 34.35
CA LYS A 563 -49.03 19.99 34.74
C LYS A 563 -47.60 19.60 35.21
N LYS A 564 -46.57 20.46 35.30
CA LYS A 564 -46.26 21.85 34.92
C LYS A 564 -44.72 21.96 34.95
N GLY A 565 -44.13 22.87 34.18
CA GLY A 565 -42.68 23.13 34.25
C GLY A 565 -42.25 23.89 35.52
N PHE A 566 -40.95 23.86 35.81
CA PHE A 566 -40.27 24.79 36.71
C PHE A 566 -38.85 25.06 36.18
N PHE A 567 -38.38 26.31 36.37
CA PHE A 567 -37.02 26.85 36.21
C PHE A 567 -35.88 25.81 36.23
N GLY A 568 -34.82 25.89 35.41
CA GLY A 568 -34.15 27.08 34.90
C GLY A 568 -32.85 27.36 35.68
N LEU A 569 -31.86 27.96 35.00
CA LEU A 569 -30.56 28.46 35.48
C LEU A 569 -29.36 27.48 35.65
N PHE A 570 -28.22 27.96 35.11
CA PHE A 570 -26.79 27.64 35.35
C PHE A 570 -26.26 26.22 35.05
N GLY A 571 -25.06 26.07 34.47
CA GLY A 571 -24.17 27.10 33.90
C GLY A 571 -22.70 26.66 33.75
N ARG A 572 -21.93 27.50 33.03
CA ARG A 572 -20.49 27.44 32.71
C ARG A 572 -20.04 26.35 31.72
#